data_AF-A0A7R9IRA3-F1
#
_entry.id   AF-A0A7R9IRA3-F1
#
_cell.length_a   1.000
_cell.length_b   1.000
_cell.length_c   1.000
_cell.angle_alpha   90.00
_cell.angle_beta   90.00
_cell.angle_gamma   90.00
#
_symmetry.space_group_name_H-M   'P 1'
#
loop_
_entity.id
_entity.type
_entity.pdbx_description
1 polymer ?
#
loop_
_entity_poly.entity_id
_entity_poly.type
_entity_poly.pdbx_seq_one_letter_code
_entity_poly.pdbx_strand_id
1 'polypeptide(L)'
;MRDLRVGAGDNGNGNGAAGQGRGTMRGRRTIQFDNIRTRPEHVNSKLGTSGQSVKLSANYFEVLHHTDWCLYQYRVDFAPEEDRTGLRKAMLRDHKKVIGGYIFDGTMMFTSHRLNPDPMELFSTRQSDEAQIRITIKLVGDLSQGDSHYLQFFNIIMRKCLGHLKLQLVGRNFFDARAKVDIREFKLELWPGYITSIRQHEMKIMMCAEITHKVMRQDNVLDLLSECHRQSSNDPRNTFVKAIVGSVVLTDYNNRTYRIDDVDWDVTPASTFPLKEGATISYKDYYSQKYQINITQPKQPMLVSRSKPRELRAGMSELIYLVPELCRMTGLTDEMRANFHLMRALAEHTRVGPDIRIQKLNNFCNRLLGEQAVRQDLDEWNLQLSNRLVEFNGRILPQEKILQAQDIKYDAGADTDWTRNLRSNPLLIIPQLQFWVVIVPNRASRDAGGFIQTLIKAAGGMRFIMPKPQVSLLGLESALASLKAGWVFMVLFGNSLSSCSCS
;
A
#
# COMPACT_ATOMS: atom_id res chain seq x y z
N MET A 1 -25.05 -31.42 22.47
CA MET A 1 -25.00 -31.45 23.95
C MET A 1 -23.77 -30.67 24.40
N ARG A 2 -23.99 -29.82 25.41
CA ARG A 2 -23.06 -28.90 26.10
C ARG A 2 -23.06 -27.46 25.59
N ASP A 3 -24.03 -26.76 26.17
CA ASP A 3 -24.17 -25.31 26.30
C ASP A 3 -22.93 -24.64 26.91
N LEU A 4 -22.62 -23.44 26.43
CA LEU A 4 -21.79 -22.47 27.12
C LEU A 4 -22.66 -21.25 27.45
N ARG A 5 -22.94 -21.11 28.75
CA ARG A 5 -23.67 -19.99 29.34
C ARG A 5 -22.78 -18.76 29.46
N VAL A 6 -23.37 -17.61 29.19
CA VAL A 6 -22.88 -16.25 29.45
C VAL A 6 -23.08 -15.94 30.94
N GLY A 7 -22.05 -15.39 31.58
CA GLY A 7 -22.10 -14.89 32.96
C GLY A 7 -21.59 -13.46 33.02
N ALA A 8 -22.47 -12.55 33.44
CA ALA A 8 -22.22 -11.14 33.64
C ALA A 8 -21.94 -10.82 35.12
N GLY A 9 -21.12 -9.79 35.34
CA GLY A 9 -21.21 -8.83 36.44
C GLY A 9 -20.82 -9.29 37.85
N ASP A 10 -19.72 -8.72 38.37
CA ASP A 10 -19.63 -8.44 39.80
C ASP A 10 -19.00 -7.06 40.05
N ASN A 11 -19.54 -6.39 41.07
CA ASN A 11 -19.42 -4.98 41.40
C ASN A 11 -18.69 -4.91 42.76
N GLY A 12 -17.48 -4.36 42.81
CA GLY A 12 -16.69 -4.25 44.05
C GLY A 12 -16.08 -2.87 44.22
N ASN A 13 -16.66 -2.07 45.10
CA ASN A 13 -16.23 -0.72 45.50
C ASN A 13 -15.24 -0.80 46.68
N GLY A 14 -14.19 0.02 46.68
CA GLY A 14 -13.21 0.08 47.78
C GLY A 14 -12.15 1.17 47.63
N ASN A 15 -12.35 2.27 48.36
CA ASN A 15 -11.58 3.53 48.42
C ASN A 15 -10.08 3.40 48.75
N GLY A 16 -9.28 4.37 48.28
CA GLY A 16 -8.13 4.88 49.07
C GLY A 16 -6.90 5.43 48.33
N ALA A 17 -6.90 6.74 48.10
CA ALA A 17 -5.75 7.66 48.10
C ALA A 17 -4.62 7.55 47.05
N ALA A 18 -4.60 8.55 46.16
CA ALA A 18 -3.48 9.48 45.89
C ALA A 18 -3.44 9.84 44.40
N GLY A 19 -3.71 11.10 44.10
CA GLY A 19 -3.80 11.62 42.75
C GLY A 19 -2.47 11.51 41.99
N GLN A 20 -2.49 10.81 40.87
CA GLN A 20 -1.56 11.02 39.77
C GLN A 20 -2.36 11.33 38.51
N GLY A 21 -2.06 12.47 37.90
CA GLY A 21 -2.80 13.05 36.79
C GLY A 21 -2.96 12.10 35.61
N ARG A 22 -4.10 12.23 34.92
CA ARG A 22 -4.53 11.48 33.73
C ARG A 22 -3.66 11.69 32.46
N GLY A 23 -2.38 12.03 32.62
CA GLY A 23 -1.43 12.30 31.53
C GLY A 23 -0.54 11.13 31.11
N THR A 24 -0.54 10.01 31.82
CA THR A 24 0.47 8.94 31.65
C THR A 24 0.09 7.82 30.66
N MET A 25 -1.04 7.90 29.95
CA MET A 25 -1.54 6.80 29.10
C MET A 25 -1.53 7.06 27.59
N ARG A 26 -0.70 7.97 27.06
CA ARG A 26 -0.69 8.28 25.61
C ARG A 26 0.69 8.28 24.97
N GLY A 27 1.40 7.17 25.10
CA GLY A 27 2.18 6.62 24.00
C GLY A 27 1.38 5.49 23.39
N ARG A 28 1.38 5.35 22.06
CA ARG A 28 1.14 4.05 21.40
C ARG A 28 1.86 3.03 22.28
N ARG A 29 1.18 2.02 22.85
CA ARG A 29 1.91 0.90 23.46
C ARG A 29 2.87 0.47 22.37
N THR A 30 4.14 0.82 22.53
CA THR A 30 5.20 0.12 21.85
C THR A 30 5.04 -1.24 22.46
N ILE A 31 4.26 -2.10 21.79
CA ILE A 31 4.44 -3.52 21.96
C ILE A 31 5.93 -3.65 21.66
N GLN A 32 6.73 -3.79 22.70
CA GLN A 32 8.09 -4.27 22.57
C GLN A 32 7.90 -5.61 21.87
N PHE A 33 7.95 -5.58 20.55
CA PHE A 33 8.37 -6.75 19.82
C PHE A 33 9.85 -6.84 20.16
N ASP A 34 10.16 -7.30 21.37
CA ASP A 34 11.26 -8.23 21.52
C ASP A 34 11.07 -9.19 20.36
N ASN A 35 12.07 -9.30 19.48
CA ASN A 35 11.97 -10.13 18.29
C ASN A 35 11.54 -11.53 18.74
N ILE A 36 10.23 -11.83 18.65
CA ILE A 36 9.69 -13.06 19.21
C ILE A 36 10.31 -14.16 18.39
N ARG A 37 11.23 -14.89 18.99
CA ARG A 37 11.89 -16.01 18.34
C ARG A 37 10.87 -17.12 18.21
N THR A 38 10.19 -17.16 17.07
CA THR A 38 9.21 -18.20 16.73
C THR A 38 9.87 -19.48 16.24
N ARG A 39 11.16 -19.43 15.90
CA ARG A 39 11.96 -20.62 15.55
C ARG A 39 12.13 -21.51 16.78
N PRO A 40 11.62 -22.75 16.77
CA PRO A 40 11.78 -23.67 17.89
C PRO A 40 13.26 -23.88 18.23
N GLU A 41 13.59 -23.97 19.52
CA GLU A 41 14.97 -24.06 19.98
C GLU A 41 15.71 -25.29 19.45
N HIS A 42 15.00 -26.42 19.33
CA HIS A 42 15.56 -27.68 18.82
C HIS A 42 15.90 -27.64 17.32
N VAL A 43 15.38 -26.67 16.56
CA VAL A 43 15.66 -26.53 15.13
C VAL A 43 16.97 -25.78 14.94
N ASN A 44 18.09 -26.52 14.91
CA ASN A 44 19.44 -25.97 14.74
C ASN A 44 19.75 -25.50 13.31
N SER A 45 19.07 -26.08 12.31
CA SER A 45 19.12 -25.62 10.91
C SER A 45 17.74 -25.65 10.28
N LYS A 46 17.47 -24.68 9.40
CA LYS A 46 16.28 -24.65 8.52
C LYS A 46 16.61 -24.97 7.06
N LEU A 47 17.86 -25.33 6.77
CA LEU A 47 18.31 -25.62 5.40
C LEU A 47 17.87 -27.03 5.01
N GLY A 48 17.03 -27.12 3.97
CA GLY A 48 16.69 -28.40 3.34
C GLY A 48 17.82 -28.91 2.43
N THR A 49 17.82 -30.22 2.17
CA THR A 49 18.88 -30.92 1.41
C THR A 49 18.43 -31.45 0.05
N SER A 50 17.12 -31.61 -0.19
CA SER A 50 16.59 -32.24 -1.42
C SER A 50 16.66 -31.35 -2.66
N GLY A 51 16.76 -31.95 -3.84
CA GLY A 51 16.68 -31.25 -5.13
C GLY A 51 18.03 -30.77 -5.67
N GLN A 52 18.00 -30.09 -6.81
CA GLN A 52 19.20 -29.63 -7.52
C GLN A 52 19.56 -28.20 -7.13
N SER A 53 20.83 -27.92 -6.82
CA SER A 53 21.28 -26.57 -6.51
C SER A 53 21.21 -25.65 -7.74
N VAL A 54 20.77 -24.41 -7.53
CA VAL A 54 20.71 -23.37 -8.56
C VAL A 54 21.15 -22.03 -7.96
N LYS A 55 21.91 -21.23 -8.71
CA LYS A 55 22.23 -19.86 -8.30
C LYS A 55 21.05 -18.94 -8.61
N LEU A 56 20.63 -18.17 -7.60
CA LEU A 56 19.54 -17.22 -7.69
C LEU A 56 20.02 -15.84 -7.28
N SER A 57 19.32 -14.82 -7.75
CA SER A 57 19.49 -13.44 -7.30
C SER A 57 18.20 -12.95 -6.66
N ALA A 58 18.30 -12.11 -5.63
CA ALA A 58 17.16 -11.44 -5.04
C ALA A 58 17.26 -9.93 -5.19
N ASN A 59 16.13 -9.24 -5.09
CA ASN A 59 15.99 -7.78 -5.09
C ASN A 59 16.50 -7.13 -3.79
N TYR A 60 17.62 -7.62 -3.28
CA TYR A 60 18.27 -7.16 -2.05
C TYR A 60 19.65 -6.63 -2.37
N PHE A 61 20.05 -5.59 -1.65
CA PHE A 61 21.39 -5.06 -1.61
C PHE A 61 21.93 -5.18 -0.18
N GLU A 62 23.09 -5.81 -0.01
CA GLU A 62 23.71 -5.99 1.31
C GLU A 62 24.24 -4.66 1.85
N VAL A 63 24.04 -4.41 3.15
CA VAL A 63 24.75 -3.34 3.87
C VAL A 63 26.09 -3.94 4.34
N LEU A 64 27.13 -3.72 3.54
CA LEU A 64 28.46 -4.34 3.67
C LEU A 64 29.18 -3.93 4.95
N HIS A 65 29.16 -2.62 5.22
CA HIS A 65 29.72 -2.05 6.44
C HIS A 65 28.58 -1.42 7.24
N HIS A 66 28.49 -1.86 8.48
CA HIS A 66 27.82 -1.16 9.57
C HIS A 66 28.82 -1.16 10.72
N THR A 67 29.09 0.00 11.31
CA THR A 67 30.12 0.14 12.35
C THR A 67 29.85 -0.71 13.57
N ASP A 68 30.93 -1.15 14.23
CA ASP A 68 30.98 -1.75 15.57
C ASP A 68 30.55 -0.79 16.71
N TRP A 69 29.97 0.37 16.40
CA TRP A 69 29.51 1.33 17.39
C TRP A 69 28.11 1.00 17.89
N CYS A 70 27.90 1.15 19.21
CA CYS A 70 26.56 1.27 19.78
C CYS A 70 25.88 2.52 19.20
N LEU A 71 24.72 2.35 18.59
CA LEU A 71 23.88 3.47 18.17
C LEU A 71 23.18 4.02 19.42
N TYR A 72 23.37 5.29 19.73
CA TYR A 72 22.77 5.86 20.95
C TYR A 72 21.42 6.46 20.61
N GLN A 73 20.37 5.99 21.30
CA GLN A 73 19.01 6.48 21.13
C GLN A 73 18.69 7.53 22.20
N TYR A 74 18.19 8.69 21.77
CA TYR A 74 17.77 9.79 22.61
C TYR A 74 16.31 10.14 22.36
N ARG A 75 15.65 10.63 23.41
CA ARG A 75 14.36 11.31 23.32
C ARG A 75 14.62 12.81 23.29
N VAL A 76 13.96 13.51 22.35
CA VAL A 76 14.08 14.96 22.19
C VAL A 76 12.74 15.61 22.50
N ASP A 77 12.67 16.30 23.63
CA ASP A 77 11.49 17.04 24.07
C ASP A 77 11.72 18.55 23.87
N PHE A 78 10.63 19.28 23.59
CA PHE A 78 10.65 20.72 23.31
C PHE A 78 9.74 21.41 24.32
N ALA A 79 10.19 22.51 24.91
CA ALA A 79 9.43 23.33 25.84
C ALA A 79 9.54 24.82 25.44
N PRO A 80 8.41 25.50 25.12
CA PRO A 80 7.04 24.99 25.00
C PRO A 80 6.86 23.83 24.00
N GLU A 81 5.81 23.04 24.18
CA GLU A 81 5.53 21.87 23.34
C GLU A 81 5.31 22.28 21.88
N GLU A 82 5.96 21.56 20.95
CA GLU A 82 5.84 21.79 19.52
C GLU A 82 5.51 20.48 18.81
N ASP A 83 4.34 20.43 18.18
CA ASP A 83 3.82 19.24 17.50
C ASP A 83 4.28 19.13 16.04
N ARG A 84 4.66 20.25 15.42
CA ARG A 84 5.04 20.28 14.00
C ARG A 84 6.43 19.69 13.82
N THR A 85 6.49 18.43 13.37
CA THR A 85 7.74 17.71 13.11
C THR A 85 8.73 18.48 12.23
N GLY A 86 8.25 19.24 11.23
CA GLY A 86 9.10 20.06 10.37
C GLY A 86 9.85 21.15 11.14
N LEU A 87 9.18 21.84 12.06
CA LEU A 87 9.80 22.88 12.90
C LEU A 87 10.74 22.28 13.94
N ARG A 88 10.35 21.18 14.59
CA ARG A 88 11.24 20.45 15.50
C ARG A 88 12.56 20.08 14.81
N LYS A 89 12.47 19.59 13.56
CA LYS A 89 13.65 19.27 12.74
C LYS A 89 14.44 20.50 12.31
N ALA A 90 13.80 21.65 12.10
CA ALA A 90 14.48 22.90 11.77
C ALA A 90 15.27 23.43 12.97
N MET A 91 14.62 23.58 14.13
CA MET A 91 15.27 24.05 15.37
C MET A 91 16.44 23.16 15.79
N LEU A 92 16.28 21.84 15.71
CA LEU A 92 17.39 20.93 16.05
C LEU A 92 18.57 21.03 15.06
N ARG A 93 18.31 21.42 13.81
CA ARG A 93 19.34 21.55 12.77
C ARG A 93 20.33 22.66 13.05
N ASP A 94 19.88 23.73 13.70
CA ASP A 94 20.72 24.87 14.09
C ASP A 94 21.84 24.42 15.05
N HIS A 95 21.63 23.31 15.75
CA HIS A 95 22.58 22.70 16.67
C HIS A 95 23.41 21.55 16.06
N LYS A 96 23.36 21.33 14.73
CA LYS A 96 24.11 20.23 14.09
C LYS A 96 25.62 20.25 14.43
N LYS A 97 26.22 21.43 14.56
CA LYS A 97 27.65 21.55 14.91
C LYS A 97 27.98 21.02 16.32
N VAL A 98 27.04 21.15 17.26
CA VAL A 98 27.21 20.71 18.65
C VAL A 98 26.88 19.22 18.79
N ILE A 99 25.80 18.78 18.14
CA ILE A 99 25.31 17.39 18.21
C ILE A 99 26.15 16.45 17.32
N GLY A 100 26.75 16.97 16.25
CA GLY A 100 27.41 16.17 15.21
C GLY A 100 26.42 15.52 14.25
N GLY A 101 26.81 14.38 13.66
CA GLY A 101 25.96 13.58 12.79
C GLY A 101 24.80 12.96 13.57
N TYR A 102 23.57 13.35 13.25
CA TYR A 102 22.37 12.84 13.91
C TYR A 102 21.23 12.58 12.94
N ILE A 103 20.33 11.69 13.37
CA ILE A 103 19.07 11.42 12.69
C ILE A 103 17.93 11.64 13.65
N PHE A 104 16.94 12.40 13.21
CA PHE A 104 15.81 12.77 14.02
C PHE A 104 14.50 12.56 13.27
N ASP A 105 13.59 11.78 13.86
CA ASP A 105 12.28 11.48 13.27
C ASP A 105 11.18 12.49 13.68
N GLY A 106 11.48 13.36 14.64
CA GLY A 106 10.54 14.28 15.26
C GLY A 106 10.29 14.00 16.73
N THR A 107 10.74 12.87 17.28
CA THR A 107 10.63 12.56 18.72
C THR A 107 11.88 11.82 19.21
N MET A 108 12.32 10.83 18.45
CA MET A 108 13.54 10.07 18.74
C MET A 108 14.68 10.56 17.86
N MET A 109 15.85 10.68 18.48
CA MET A 109 17.10 11.02 17.82
C MET A 109 18.11 9.88 17.99
N PHE A 110 18.93 9.65 16.97
CA PHE A 110 20.02 8.70 17.00
C PHE A 110 21.33 9.41 16.69
N THR A 111 22.40 9.02 17.37
CA THR A 111 23.78 9.49 17.13
C THR A 111 24.76 8.31 17.15
N SER A 112 25.89 8.48 16.48
CA SER A 112 27.00 7.53 16.46
C SER A 112 27.91 7.59 17.69
N HIS A 113 27.77 8.64 18.51
CA HIS A 113 28.57 8.88 19.70
C HIS A 113 27.68 9.35 20.85
N ARG A 114 28.14 9.14 22.09
CA ARG A 114 27.40 9.54 23.28
C ARG A 114 27.47 11.05 23.46
N LEU A 115 26.32 11.70 23.63
CA LEU A 115 26.22 13.13 23.90
C LEU A 115 26.45 13.36 25.40
N ASN A 116 27.23 14.38 25.72
CA ASN A 116 27.50 14.80 27.09
C ASN A 116 27.33 16.33 27.21
N PRO A 117 26.76 16.84 28.31
CA PRO A 117 26.15 16.10 29.42
C PRO A 117 24.83 15.40 29.03
N ASP A 118 24.35 14.47 29.86
CA ASP A 118 23.03 13.83 29.72
C ASP A 118 22.16 14.11 30.97
N PRO A 119 20.98 14.76 30.84
CA PRO A 119 20.41 15.28 29.59
C PRO A 119 21.19 16.49 29.05
N MET A 120 21.31 16.58 27.73
CA MET A 120 21.83 17.77 27.04
C MET A 120 20.68 18.75 26.83
N GLU A 121 20.90 20.02 27.18
CA GLU A 121 19.93 21.09 26.95
C GLU A 121 20.47 22.08 25.92
N LEU A 122 19.64 22.39 24.93
CA LEU A 122 19.92 23.36 23.87
C LEU A 122 18.78 24.37 23.80
N PHE A 123 19.07 25.57 23.30
CA PHE A 123 18.09 26.65 23.20
C PHE A 123 18.03 27.17 21.77
N SER A 124 16.84 27.18 21.19
CA SER A 124 16.57 27.67 19.84
C SER A 124 15.48 28.73 19.89
N THR A 125 15.56 29.72 19.01
CA THR A 125 14.50 30.72 18.85
C THR A 125 13.53 30.28 17.76
N ARG A 126 12.22 30.23 18.06
CA ARG A 126 11.20 29.91 17.06
C ARG A 126 10.96 31.11 16.15
N GLN A 127 11.20 30.94 14.85
CA GLN A 127 11.10 32.05 13.87
C GLN A 127 9.71 32.68 13.74
N SER A 128 8.63 32.00 14.13
CA SER A 128 7.27 32.52 13.95
C SER A 128 6.87 33.59 14.95
N ASP A 129 7.41 33.56 16.16
CA ASP A 129 6.99 34.42 17.27
C ASP A 129 8.12 34.75 18.24
N GLU A 130 9.37 34.48 17.82
CA GLU A 130 10.60 34.73 18.58
C GLU A 130 10.65 34.04 19.96
N ALA A 131 9.77 33.07 20.20
CA ALA A 131 9.73 32.35 21.46
C ALA A 131 11.01 31.53 21.66
N GLN A 132 11.57 31.61 22.88
CA GLN A 132 12.69 30.76 23.29
C GLN A 132 12.19 29.34 23.55
N ILE A 133 12.74 28.40 22.78
CA ILE A 133 12.40 26.97 22.87
C ILE A 133 13.58 26.23 23.50
N ARG A 134 13.36 25.63 24.67
CA ARG A 134 14.29 24.70 25.29
C ARG A 134 14.12 23.32 24.65
N ILE A 135 15.20 22.78 24.13
CA ILE A 135 15.30 21.44 23.54
C ILE A 135 16.06 20.57 24.54
N THR A 136 15.41 19.57 25.10
CA THR A 136 16.02 18.61 26.02
C THR A 136 16.26 17.30 25.30
N ILE A 137 17.53 16.89 25.21
CA ILE A 137 17.97 15.65 24.59
C ILE A 137 18.40 14.70 25.70
N LYS A 138 17.62 13.66 25.95
CA LYS A 138 17.86 12.70 27.03
C LYS A 138 18.14 11.32 26.47
N LEU A 139 19.20 10.67 26.95
CA LEU A 139 19.53 9.30 26.57
C LEU A 139 18.41 8.35 27.00
N VAL A 140 17.98 7.51 26.06
CA VAL A 140 17.03 6.42 26.30
C VAL A 140 17.77 5.10 26.48
N GLY A 141 18.81 4.87 25.68
CA GLY A 141 19.67 3.70 25.81
C GLY A 141 20.56 3.47 24.59
N ASP A 142 21.38 2.44 24.70
CA ASP A 142 22.30 2.00 23.67
C ASP A 142 21.59 0.94 22.81
N LEU A 143 21.67 1.07 21.49
CA LEU A 143 21.11 0.11 20.56
C LEU A 143 22.16 -0.92 20.17
N SER A 144 21.81 -2.17 20.40
CA SER A 144 22.61 -3.34 20.05
C SER A 144 22.08 -4.01 18.78
N GLN A 145 22.93 -4.80 18.14
CA GLN A 145 22.53 -5.61 16.99
C GLN A 145 21.44 -6.61 17.44
N GLY A 146 20.26 -6.52 16.83
CA GLY A 146 19.09 -7.32 17.20
C GLY A 146 17.93 -6.51 17.79
N ASP A 147 18.16 -5.24 18.17
CA ASP A 147 17.09 -4.35 18.61
C ASP A 147 16.21 -3.89 17.43
N SER A 148 14.89 -3.86 17.63
CA SER A 148 13.95 -3.38 16.59
C SER A 148 14.21 -1.93 16.18
N HIS A 149 14.62 -1.09 17.13
CA HIS A 149 14.99 0.31 16.89
C HIS A 149 16.28 0.44 16.04
N TYR A 150 17.16 -0.56 16.06
CA TYR A 150 18.36 -0.60 15.22
C TYR A 150 17.98 -0.63 13.73
N LEU A 151 16.97 -1.43 13.36
CA LEU A 151 16.44 -1.47 11.98
C LEU A 151 15.66 -0.20 11.60
N GLN A 152 14.99 0.44 12.56
CA GLN A 152 14.29 1.70 12.32
C GLN A 152 15.27 2.80 11.87
N PHE A 153 16.45 2.89 12.49
CA PHE A 153 17.51 3.82 12.12
C PHE A 153 17.89 3.69 10.63
N PHE A 154 18.19 2.48 10.15
CA PHE A 154 18.54 2.25 8.74
C PHE A 154 17.42 2.67 7.79
N ASN A 155 16.17 2.37 8.12
CA ASN A 155 15.04 2.79 7.30
C ASN A 155 14.89 4.32 7.26
N ILE A 156 15.21 5.04 8.35
CA ILE A 156 15.20 6.50 8.36
C ILE A 156 16.33 7.07 7.50
N ILE A 157 17.56 6.53 7.57
CA ILE A 157 18.68 6.90 6.69
C ILE A 157 18.29 6.74 5.24
N MET A 158 17.81 5.56 4.86
CA MET A 158 17.47 5.30 3.46
C MET A 158 16.36 6.23 2.99
N ARG A 159 15.39 6.55 3.86
CA ARG A 159 14.34 7.52 3.53
C ARG A 159 14.91 8.92 3.29
N LYS A 160 15.93 9.33 4.06
CA LYS A 160 16.67 10.59 3.83
C LYS A 160 17.40 10.55 2.48
N CYS A 161 18.11 9.45 2.20
CA CYS A 161 18.83 9.24 0.94
C CYS A 161 17.91 9.30 -0.29
N LEU A 162 16.74 8.64 -0.24
CA LEU A 162 15.74 8.73 -1.31
C LEU A 162 15.21 10.15 -1.53
N GLY A 163 15.19 10.98 -0.48
CA GLY A 163 14.81 12.39 -0.58
C GLY A 163 15.78 13.22 -1.45
N HIS A 164 17.06 12.88 -1.44
CA HIS A 164 18.08 13.56 -2.26
C HIS A 164 17.92 13.29 -3.76
N LEU A 165 17.28 12.17 -4.14
CA LEU A 165 17.03 11.82 -5.53
C LEU A 165 15.93 12.66 -6.20
N LYS A 166 15.40 13.69 -5.52
CA LYS A 166 14.34 14.60 -5.98
C LYS A 166 13.06 13.86 -6.39
N LEU A 167 12.79 12.74 -5.73
CA LEU A 167 11.57 11.95 -5.90
C LEU A 167 10.40 12.61 -5.16
N GLN A 168 9.20 12.47 -5.71
CA GLN A 168 7.97 12.94 -5.09
C GLN A 168 7.45 11.92 -4.09
N LEU A 169 7.21 12.37 -2.85
CA LEU A 169 6.60 11.54 -1.83
C LEU A 169 5.08 11.53 -2.05
N VAL A 170 4.53 10.39 -2.48
CA VAL A 170 3.07 10.20 -2.61
C VAL A 170 2.62 9.17 -1.57
N GLY A 171 1.93 9.65 -0.54
CA GLY A 171 1.58 8.86 0.64
C GLY A 171 2.83 8.50 1.46
N ARG A 172 3.30 7.25 1.36
CA ARG A 172 4.48 6.76 2.09
C ARG A 172 5.69 6.43 1.20
N ASN A 173 5.48 6.40 -0.11
CA ASN A 173 6.48 5.90 -1.07
C ASN A 173 6.97 7.03 -1.98
N PHE A 174 8.17 6.87 -2.52
CA PHE A 174 8.80 7.83 -3.41
C PHE A 174 8.60 7.43 -4.87
N PHE A 175 8.16 8.37 -5.69
CA PHE A 175 7.90 8.20 -7.11
C PHE A 175 8.61 9.28 -7.91
N ASP A 176 9.08 8.92 -9.09
CA ASP A 176 9.75 9.84 -10.01
C ASP A 176 8.73 10.43 -10.99
N ALA A 177 8.25 11.63 -10.69
CA ALA A 177 7.33 12.37 -11.56
C ALA A 177 7.97 12.80 -12.88
N ARG A 178 9.31 12.90 -12.94
CA ARG A 178 10.03 13.33 -14.16
C ARG A 178 10.18 12.17 -15.14
N ALA A 179 10.28 10.95 -14.64
CA ALA A 179 10.33 9.72 -15.44
C ALA A 179 8.93 9.12 -15.69
N LYS A 180 7.87 9.94 -15.66
CA LYS A 180 6.50 9.49 -15.88
C LYS A 180 6.31 8.94 -17.29
N VAL A 181 5.41 7.97 -17.42
CA VAL A 181 4.95 7.43 -18.70
C VAL A 181 3.50 7.85 -18.91
N ASP A 182 3.22 8.54 -20.02
CA ASP A 182 1.87 9.00 -20.36
C ASP A 182 1.09 7.91 -21.11
N ILE A 183 -0.06 7.53 -20.59
CA ILE A 183 -1.05 6.66 -21.25
C ILE A 183 -2.19 7.56 -21.73
N ARG A 184 -1.93 8.27 -22.82
CA ARG A 184 -2.77 9.37 -23.33
C ARG A 184 -4.19 8.93 -23.67
N GLU A 185 -4.35 7.71 -24.21
CA GLU A 185 -5.64 7.12 -24.59
C GLU A 185 -6.64 7.09 -23.43
N PHE A 186 -6.15 6.95 -22.20
CA PHE A 186 -6.97 6.86 -20.99
C PHE A 186 -6.75 8.03 -20.03
N LYS A 187 -6.03 9.07 -20.46
CA LYS A 187 -5.68 10.24 -19.64
C LYS A 187 -5.04 9.87 -18.30
N LEU A 188 -4.08 8.95 -18.34
CA LEU A 188 -3.34 8.49 -17.17
C LEU A 188 -1.85 8.79 -17.33
N GLU A 189 -1.18 8.99 -16.20
CA GLU A 189 0.27 8.99 -16.08
C GLU A 189 0.68 7.88 -15.12
N LEU A 190 1.74 7.16 -15.46
CA LEU A 190 2.34 6.15 -14.63
C LEU A 190 3.67 6.66 -14.11
N TRP A 191 3.75 6.92 -12.81
CA TRP A 191 4.98 7.38 -12.19
C TRP A 191 5.74 6.17 -11.63
N PRO A 192 6.95 5.85 -12.14
CA PRO A 192 7.76 4.79 -11.57
C PRO A 192 8.23 5.20 -10.17
N GLY A 193 8.40 4.23 -9.28
CA GLY A 193 8.83 4.49 -7.92
C GLY A 193 9.52 3.29 -7.29
N TYR A 194 9.99 3.51 -6.07
CA TYR A 194 10.76 2.53 -5.32
C TYR A 194 10.19 2.36 -3.93
N ILE A 195 10.04 1.10 -3.52
CA ILE A 195 9.75 0.74 -2.13
C ILE A 195 11.02 0.11 -1.58
N THR A 196 11.57 0.73 -0.54
CA THR A 196 12.77 0.21 0.13
C THR A 196 12.45 -0.22 1.54
N SER A 197 13.03 -1.32 1.99
CA SER A 197 12.98 -1.74 3.40
C SER A 197 14.30 -2.37 3.80
N ILE A 198 14.93 -1.85 4.86
CA ILE A 198 16.10 -2.49 5.46
C ILE A 198 15.66 -3.38 6.61
N ARG A 199 16.13 -4.63 6.59
CA ARG A 199 15.87 -5.63 7.63
C ARG A 199 17.10 -6.51 7.85
N GLN A 200 17.13 -7.16 9.00
CA GLN A 200 18.05 -8.26 9.24
C GLN A 200 17.49 -9.55 8.64
N HIS A 201 18.35 -10.27 7.93
CA HIS A 201 18.07 -11.53 7.26
C HIS A 201 19.21 -12.50 7.57
N GLU A 202 18.90 -13.56 8.33
CA GLU A 202 19.92 -14.40 8.96
C GLU A 202 20.96 -13.54 9.72
N MET A 203 22.21 -13.55 9.26
CA MET A 203 23.35 -12.85 9.84
C MET A 203 23.64 -11.50 9.17
N LYS A 204 22.90 -11.12 8.13
CA LYS A 204 23.19 -9.96 7.29
C LYS A 204 22.09 -8.91 7.37
N ILE A 205 22.47 -7.65 7.29
CA ILE A 205 21.53 -6.54 7.11
C ILE A 205 21.42 -6.28 5.61
N MET A 206 20.19 -6.31 5.09
CA MET A 206 19.96 -6.16 3.67
C MET A 206 18.82 -5.17 3.41
N MET A 207 18.99 -4.37 2.36
CA MET A 207 17.96 -3.50 1.81
C MET A 207 17.22 -4.22 0.70
N CYS A 208 15.95 -4.54 0.93
CA CYS A 208 15.01 -4.89 -0.13
C CYS A 208 14.67 -3.63 -0.92
N ALA A 209 14.71 -3.70 -2.25
CA ALA A 209 14.22 -2.65 -3.14
C ALA A 209 13.24 -3.26 -4.14
N GLU A 210 12.03 -2.72 -4.20
CA GLU A 210 10.99 -3.16 -5.13
C GLU A 210 10.59 -2.00 -6.05
N ILE A 211 10.45 -2.32 -7.34
CA ILE A 211 9.95 -1.38 -8.34
C ILE A 211 8.43 -1.33 -8.25
N THR A 212 7.89 -0.14 -8.06
CA THR A 212 6.46 0.08 -8.00
C THR A 212 6.06 1.17 -8.99
N HIS A 213 4.77 1.31 -9.23
CA HIS A 213 4.23 2.36 -10.08
C HIS A 213 3.03 3.00 -9.40
N LYS A 214 2.94 4.33 -9.49
CA LYS A 214 1.75 5.07 -9.10
C LYS A 214 0.99 5.48 -10.33
N VAL A 215 -0.27 5.06 -10.43
CA VAL A 215 -1.19 5.55 -11.44
C VAL A 215 -1.74 6.89 -10.98
N MET A 216 -1.55 7.91 -11.82
CA MET A 216 -2.01 9.27 -11.64
C MET A 216 -3.00 9.59 -12.76
N ARG A 217 -4.20 10.06 -12.42
CA ARG A 217 -5.15 10.52 -13.44
C ARG A 217 -4.74 11.91 -13.91
N GLN A 218 -4.90 12.22 -15.19
CA GLN A 218 -4.65 13.57 -15.73
C GLN A 218 -5.88 14.47 -15.56
N ASP A 219 -7.08 13.89 -15.53
CA ASP A 219 -8.30 14.63 -15.23
C ASP A 219 -8.28 15.16 -13.80
N ASN A 220 -8.59 16.44 -13.64
CA ASN A 220 -8.81 17.03 -12.34
C ASN A 220 -10.27 16.76 -11.87
N VAL A 221 -10.58 17.14 -10.63
CA VAL A 221 -11.92 16.93 -10.07
C VAL A 221 -12.98 17.83 -10.75
N LEU A 222 -12.56 18.96 -11.32
CA LEU A 222 -13.45 19.81 -12.11
C LEU A 222 -13.86 19.15 -13.44
N ASP A 223 -12.97 18.37 -14.06
CA ASP A 223 -13.29 17.56 -15.24
C ASP A 223 -14.32 16.47 -14.89
N LEU A 224 -14.18 15.84 -13.73
CA LEU A 224 -15.19 14.90 -13.20
C LEU A 224 -16.54 15.58 -12.99
N LEU A 225 -16.55 16.79 -12.41
CA LEU A 225 -17.76 17.57 -12.26
C LEU A 225 -18.43 17.86 -13.61
N SER A 226 -17.63 18.25 -14.61
CA SER A 226 -18.10 18.50 -15.97
C SER A 226 -18.67 17.25 -16.63
N GLU A 227 -18.05 16.09 -16.39
CA GLU A 227 -18.55 14.80 -16.90
C GLU A 227 -19.89 14.41 -16.27
N CYS A 228 -20.04 14.57 -14.95
CA CYS A 228 -21.31 14.31 -14.28
C CYS A 228 -22.44 15.20 -14.82
N HIS A 229 -22.14 16.46 -15.17
CA HIS A 229 -23.09 17.36 -15.82
C HIS A 229 -23.49 16.89 -17.23
N ARG A 230 -22.59 16.25 -17.98
CA ARG A 230 -22.88 15.70 -19.31
C ARG A 230 -23.70 14.41 -19.25
N GLN A 231 -23.42 13.54 -18.27
CA GLN A 231 -24.04 12.21 -18.19
C GLN A 231 -25.45 12.23 -17.57
N SER A 232 -25.71 13.14 -16.62
CA SER A 232 -26.97 13.20 -15.88
C SER A 232 -27.63 14.56 -16.03
N SER A 233 -28.68 14.63 -16.85
CA SER A 233 -29.46 15.86 -17.03
C SER A 233 -30.36 16.19 -15.84
N ASN A 234 -30.72 15.20 -15.00
CA ASN A 234 -31.72 15.39 -13.95
C ASN A 234 -31.11 15.72 -12.58
N ASP A 235 -29.94 15.17 -12.24
CA ASP A 235 -29.30 15.41 -10.92
C ASP A 235 -27.76 15.26 -10.99
N PRO A 236 -27.07 16.22 -11.63
CA PRO A 236 -25.61 16.17 -11.78
C PRO A 236 -24.88 16.36 -10.45
N ARG A 237 -25.46 17.12 -9.50
CA ARG A 237 -24.85 17.40 -8.19
C ARG A 237 -24.74 16.13 -7.36
N ASN A 238 -25.82 15.37 -7.22
CA ASN A 238 -25.82 14.13 -6.45
C ASN A 238 -24.95 13.04 -7.10
N THR A 239 -24.95 12.99 -8.43
CA THR A 239 -24.07 12.09 -9.20
C THR A 239 -22.60 12.39 -8.89
N PHE A 240 -22.23 13.68 -8.89
CA PHE A 240 -20.89 14.11 -8.52
C PHE A 240 -20.55 13.80 -7.06
N VAL A 241 -21.44 14.10 -6.11
CA VAL A 241 -21.26 13.81 -4.68
C VAL A 241 -21.01 12.32 -4.45
N LYS A 242 -21.81 11.43 -5.07
CA LYS A 242 -21.62 9.98 -4.99
C LYS A 242 -20.28 9.51 -5.55
N ALA A 243 -19.77 10.18 -6.57
CA ALA A 243 -18.49 9.82 -7.19
C ALA A 243 -17.27 10.34 -6.40
N ILE A 244 -17.37 11.51 -5.77
CA ILE A 244 -16.23 12.19 -5.14
C ILE A 244 -16.12 11.95 -3.63
N VAL A 245 -17.24 11.87 -2.90
CA VAL A 245 -17.21 11.71 -1.45
C VAL A 245 -16.69 10.34 -1.07
N GLY A 246 -15.76 10.30 -0.11
CA GLY A 246 -15.01 9.11 0.29
C GLY A 246 -13.77 8.82 -0.56
N SER A 247 -13.64 9.46 -1.72
CA SER A 247 -12.46 9.31 -2.58
C SER A 247 -11.24 10.07 -2.02
N VAL A 248 -10.05 9.72 -2.52
CA VAL A 248 -8.80 10.42 -2.18
C VAL A 248 -8.32 11.20 -3.39
N VAL A 249 -8.12 12.50 -3.23
CA VAL A 249 -7.58 13.40 -4.24
C VAL A 249 -6.14 13.78 -3.90
N LEU A 250 -5.33 14.06 -4.92
CA LEU A 250 -3.99 14.61 -4.81
C LEU A 250 -4.02 16.07 -5.24
N THR A 251 -3.40 16.95 -4.46
CA THR A 251 -3.16 18.34 -4.87
C THR A 251 -1.80 18.48 -5.53
N ASP A 252 -1.78 18.89 -6.79
CA ASP A 252 -0.56 18.92 -7.63
C ASP A 252 0.54 19.85 -7.10
N TYR A 253 0.13 20.95 -6.47
CA TYR A 253 1.03 22.00 -6.02
C TYR A 253 1.87 21.62 -4.78
N ASN A 254 1.54 20.54 -4.07
CA ASN A 254 2.29 20.09 -2.89
C ASN A 254 2.33 18.56 -2.70
N ASN A 255 1.77 17.79 -3.64
CA ASN A 255 1.65 16.34 -3.61
C ASN A 255 1.02 15.77 -2.32
N ARG A 256 0.12 16.53 -1.68
CA ARG A 256 -0.65 16.05 -0.53
C ARG A 256 -1.93 15.38 -0.99
N THR A 257 -2.29 14.33 -0.26
CA THR A 257 -3.52 13.59 -0.50
C THR A 257 -4.55 13.92 0.56
N TYR A 258 -5.78 14.17 0.13
CA TYR A 258 -6.91 14.48 1.00
C TYR A 258 -8.04 13.49 0.73
N ARG A 259 -8.68 13.00 1.79
CA ARG A 259 -9.93 12.27 1.66
C ARG A 259 -11.05 13.30 1.61
N ILE A 260 -11.90 13.24 0.58
CA ILE A 260 -13.03 14.15 0.46
C ILE A 260 -14.16 13.60 1.32
N ASP A 261 -14.66 14.43 2.23
CA ASP A 261 -15.75 14.08 3.13
C ASP A 261 -17.07 14.74 2.72
N ASP A 262 -17.00 15.88 2.01
CA ASP A 262 -18.17 16.58 1.51
C ASP A 262 -17.84 17.50 0.31
N VAL A 263 -18.85 18.08 -0.31
CA VAL A 263 -18.76 19.13 -1.32
C VAL A 263 -19.63 20.30 -0.90
N ASP A 264 -19.02 21.46 -0.73
CA ASP A 264 -19.70 22.70 -0.39
C ASP A 264 -19.98 23.49 -1.68
N TRP A 265 -21.26 23.70 -1.97
CA TRP A 265 -21.74 24.37 -3.18
C TRP A 265 -21.93 25.87 -2.99
N ASP A 266 -21.95 26.34 -1.75
CA ASP A 266 -22.18 27.74 -1.40
C ASP A 266 -20.84 28.50 -1.27
N VAL A 267 -19.75 27.76 -1.05
CA VAL A 267 -18.38 28.29 -1.03
C VAL A 267 -17.73 28.13 -2.40
N THR A 268 -17.07 29.19 -2.87
CA THR A 268 -16.38 29.22 -4.18
C THR A 268 -14.94 29.69 -4.02
N PRO A 269 -14.07 29.58 -5.05
CA PRO A 269 -12.75 30.18 -5.02
C PRO A 269 -12.69 31.68 -4.72
N ALA A 270 -13.78 32.43 -4.95
CA ALA A 270 -13.87 33.85 -4.60
C ALA A 270 -14.19 34.09 -3.12
N SER A 271 -14.70 33.08 -2.40
CA SER A 271 -14.95 33.15 -0.96
C SER A 271 -13.63 33.30 -0.18
N THR A 272 -13.71 33.89 1.01
CA THR A 272 -12.56 34.17 1.86
C THR A 272 -12.47 33.22 3.04
N PHE A 273 -11.26 33.06 3.58
CA PHE A 273 -11.00 32.31 4.79
C PHE A 273 -9.95 33.05 5.64
N PRO A 274 -9.96 32.87 6.98
CA PRO A 274 -8.96 33.47 7.85
C PRO A 274 -7.61 32.76 7.71
N LEU A 275 -6.55 33.54 7.49
CA LEU A 275 -5.17 33.09 7.63
C LEU A 275 -4.83 32.92 9.12
N LYS A 276 -3.74 32.20 9.40
CA LYS A 276 -3.25 32.00 10.78
C LYS A 276 -2.90 33.31 11.49
N GLU A 277 -2.53 34.34 10.72
CA GLU A 277 -2.18 35.67 11.21
C GLU A 277 -3.42 36.58 11.40
N GLY A 278 -4.63 36.05 11.23
CA GLY A 278 -5.89 36.78 11.42
C GLY A 278 -6.38 37.56 10.20
N ALA A 279 -5.50 37.83 9.23
CA ALA A 279 -5.89 38.43 7.94
C ALA A 279 -6.80 37.49 7.14
N THR A 280 -7.81 38.02 6.46
CA THR A 280 -8.68 37.25 5.56
C THR A 280 -8.18 37.36 4.13
N ILE A 281 -8.21 36.24 3.39
CA ILE A 281 -7.80 36.19 1.99
C ILE A 281 -8.79 35.30 1.21
N SER A 282 -9.02 35.60 -0.06
CA SER A 282 -9.79 34.70 -0.92
C SER A 282 -8.99 33.44 -1.24
N TYR A 283 -9.66 32.31 -1.50
CA TYR A 283 -8.96 31.10 -1.95
C TYR A 283 -8.16 31.38 -3.23
N LYS A 284 -8.75 32.10 -4.19
CA LYS A 284 -8.10 32.49 -5.44
C LYS A 284 -6.81 33.27 -5.22
N ASP A 285 -6.84 34.30 -4.38
CA ASP A 285 -5.66 35.13 -4.12
C ASP A 285 -4.61 34.36 -3.34
N TYR A 286 -5.01 33.51 -2.39
CA TYR A 286 -4.09 32.64 -1.67
C TYR A 286 -3.32 31.71 -2.60
N TYR A 287 -4.00 31.03 -3.54
CA TYR A 287 -3.34 30.14 -4.50
C TYR A 287 -2.43 30.90 -5.48
N SER A 288 -2.83 32.10 -5.90
CA SER A 288 -2.02 32.96 -6.77
C SER A 288 -0.76 33.45 -6.05
N GLN A 289 -0.88 33.96 -4.82
CA GLN A 289 0.26 34.48 -4.07
C GLN A 289 1.23 33.39 -3.61
N LYS A 290 0.69 32.28 -3.06
CA LYS A 290 1.52 31.24 -2.43
C LYS A 290 2.12 30.25 -3.41
N TYR A 291 1.35 29.87 -4.42
CA TYR A 291 1.74 28.81 -5.36
C TYR A 291 1.89 29.33 -6.79
N GLN A 292 1.63 30.61 -7.07
CA GLN A 292 1.67 31.20 -8.42
C GLN A 292 0.68 30.52 -9.37
N ILE A 293 -0.48 30.12 -8.84
CA ILE A 293 -1.53 29.41 -9.59
C ILE A 293 -2.75 30.31 -9.77
N ASN A 294 -3.17 30.45 -11.01
CA ASN A 294 -4.38 31.18 -11.36
C ASN A 294 -5.55 30.20 -11.55
N ILE A 295 -6.60 30.35 -10.74
CA ILE A 295 -7.82 29.54 -10.83
C ILE A 295 -8.66 30.06 -12.01
N THR A 296 -8.97 29.18 -12.95
CA THR A 296 -9.70 29.55 -14.19
C THR A 296 -11.21 29.60 -13.98
N GLN A 297 -11.79 28.73 -13.14
CA GLN A 297 -13.23 28.69 -12.89
C GLN A 297 -13.58 29.20 -11.48
N PRO A 298 -13.87 30.50 -11.29
CA PRO A 298 -14.07 31.07 -9.95
C PRO A 298 -15.41 30.70 -9.30
N LYS A 299 -16.35 30.10 -10.05
CA LYS A 299 -17.70 29.69 -9.57
C LYS A 299 -17.82 28.19 -9.28
N GLN A 300 -16.73 27.43 -9.41
CA GLN A 300 -16.75 26.00 -9.09
C GLN A 300 -17.03 25.80 -7.57
N PRO A 301 -17.70 24.70 -7.20
CA PRO A 301 -17.88 24.36 -5.78
C PRO A 301 -16.54 24.02 -5.14
N MET A 302 -16.51 23.93 -3.81
CA MET A 302 -15.30 23.59 -3.08
C MET A 302 -15.41 22.19 -2.47
N LEU A 303 -14.32 21.42 -2.49
CA LEU A 303 -14.26 20.12 -1.81
C LEU A 303 -13.95 20.34 -0.33
N VAL A 304 -14.59 19.57 0.55
CA VAL A 304 -14.36 19.63 1.99
C VAL A 304 -13.66 18.35 2.45
N SER A 305 -12.55 18.52 3.14
CA SER A 305 -11.81 17.44 3.80
C SER A 305 -11.68 17.74 5.28
N ARG A 306 -11.96 16.77 6.14
CA ARG A 306 -11.85 16.92 7.59
C ARG A 306 -10.47 16.47 8.07
N SER A 307 -9.78 17.35 8.80
CA SER A 307 -8.50 17.03 9.40
C SER A 307 -8.65 15.92 10.45
N LYS A 308 -7.69 15.00 10.48
CA LYS A 308 -7.67 13.94 11.50
C LYS A 308 -7.35 14.52 12.88
N PRO A 309 -7.69 13.84 13.99
CA PRO A 309 -7.36 14.30 15.34
C PRO A 309 -5.87 14.62 15.58
N ARG A 310 -4.97 13.95 14.85
CA ARG A 310 -3.53 14.23 14.90
C ARG A 310 -3.16 15.54 14.19
N GLU A 311 -3.85 15.88 13.10
CA GLU A 311 -3.61 17.08 12.30
C GLU A 311 -4.18 18.31 13.01
N LEU A 312 -5.34 18.17 13.65
CA LEU A 312 -5.92 19.19 14.54
C LEU A 312 -4.96 19.61 15.65
N ARG A 313 -4.35 18.63 16.34
CA ARG A 313 -3.31 18.91 17.38
C ARG A 313 -2.09 19.62 16.80
N ALA A 314 -1.69 19.25 15.57
CA ALA A 314 -0.62 19.94 14.84
C ALA A 314 -1.02 21.34 14.34
N GLY A 315 -2.17 21.88 14.77
CA GLY A 315 -2.66 23.22 14.43
C GLY A 315 -3.16 23.34 12.98
N MET A 316 -3.65 22.25 12.39
CA MET A 316 -4.44 22.32 11.14
C MET A 316 -5.90 22.66 11.45
N SER A 317 -6.52 23.41 10.53
CA SER A 317 -7.94 23.72 10.59
C SER A 317 -8.78 22.43 10.55
N GLU A 318 -9.92 22.42 11.24
CA GLU A 318 -10.84 21.28 11.26
C GLU A 318 -11.36 20.92 9.87
N LEU A 319 -11.76 21.94 9.12
CA LEU A 319 -12.19 21.82 7.74
C LEU A 319 -11.13 22.40 6.80
N ILE A 320 -10.78 21.62 5.79
CA ILE A 320 -9.89 22.02 4.71
C ILE A 320 -10.71 22.10 3.43
N TYR A 321 -10.77 23.29 2.86
CA TYR A 321 -11.41 23.54 1.58
C TYR A 321 -10.39 23.45 0.44
N LEU A 322 -10.72 22.66 -0.57
CA LEU A 322 -9.87 22.43 -1.74
C LEU A 322 -10.60 22.81 -3.02
N VAL A 323 -9.87 23.39 -3.97
CA VAL A 323 -10.40 23.79 -5.27
C VAL A 323 -10.38 22.57 -6.21
N PRO A 324 -11.53 22.11 -6.75
CA PRO A 324 -11.59 20.94 -7.65
C PRO A 324 -10.60 20.97 -8.82
N GLU A 325 -10.43 22.12 -9.46
CA GLU A 325 -9.49 22.35 -10.56
C GLU A 325 -8.03 22.01 -10.22
N LEU A 326 -7.66 22.14 -8.94
CA LEU A 326 -6.30 21.90 -8.45
C LEU A 326 -6.11 20.51 -7.84
N CYS A 327 -7.13 19.67 -7.91
CA CYS A 327 -7.17 18.34 -7.33
C CYS A 327 -7.25 17.29 -8.43
N ARG A 328 -6.35 16.31 -8.44
CA ARG A 328 -6.43 15.13 -9.29
C ARG A 328 -7.03 13.96 -8.54
N MET A 329 -7.86 13.20 -9.24
CA MET A 329 -8.35 11.93 -8.72
C MET A 329 -7.19 10.92 -8.61
N THR A 330 -7.11 10.17 -7.51
CA THR A 330 -6.06 9.16 -7.33
C THR A 330 -6.59 7.74 -7.49
N GLY A 331 -5.75 6.86 -8.01
CA GLY A 331 -6.09 5.44 -8.22
C GLY A 331 -6.98 5.20 -9.43
N LEU A 332 -7.38 3.94 -9.59
CA LEU A 332 -8.30 3.49 -10.63
C LEU A 332 -9.72 3.38 -10.05
N THR A 333 -10.73 3.84 -10.78
CA THR A 333 -12.13 3.56 -10.45
C THR A 333 -12.47 2.10 -10.77
N ASP A 334 -13.60 1.59 -10.24
CA ASP A 334 -14.03 0.23 -10.56
C ASP A 334 -14.37 0.05 -12.05
N GLU A 335 -14.93 1.08 -12.69
CA GLU A 335 -15.15 1.13 -14.13
C GLU A 335 -13.84 1.02 -14.92
N MET A 336 -12.80 1.73 -14.47
CA MET A 336 -11.46 1.64 -15.07
C MET A 336 -10.85 0.24 -14.89
N ARG A 337 -11.03 -0.38 -13.72
CA ARG A 337 -10.57 -1.76 -13.47
C ARG A 337 -11.32 -2.78 -14.32
N ALA A 338 -12.60 -2.55 -14.59
CA ALA A 338 -13.42 -3.39 -15.45
C ALA A 338 -13.07 -3.22 -16.95
N ASN A 339 -12.44 -2.10 -17.33
CA ASN A 339 -12.02 -1.86 -18.70
C ASN A 339 -10.76 -2.66 -19.05
N PHE A 340 -10.94 -3.75 -19.81
CA PHE A 340 -9.86 -4.65 -20.21
C PHE A 340 -8.79 -3.97 -21.08
N HIS A 341 -9.16 -3.03 -21.96
CA HIS A 341 -8.21 -2.32 -22.81
C HIS A 341 -7.28 -1.43 -21.98
N LEU A 342 -7.84 -0.71 -21.01
CA LEU A 342 -7.06 0.08 -20.06
C LEU A 342 -6.12 -0.80 -19.22
N MET A 343 -6.65 -1.90 -18.66
CA MET A 343 -5.83 -2.80 -17.85
C MET A 343 -4.72 -3.48 -18.66
N ARG A 344 -4.93 -3.73 -19.95
CA ARG A 344 -3.89 -4.22 -20.87
C ARG A 344 -2.81 -3.17 -21.12
N ALA A 345 -3.18 -1.93 -21.44
CA ALA A 345 -2.22 -0.82 -21.63
C ALA A 345 -1.41 -0.55 -20.35
N LEU A 346 -2.05 -0.59 -19.17
CA LEU A 346 -1.35 -0.51 -17.89
C LEU A 346 -0.41 -1.70 -17.66
N ALA A 347 -0.84 -2.92 -18.03
CA ALA A 347 -0.05 -4.13 -17.87
C ALA A 347 1.23 -4.11 -18.71
N GLU A 348 1.20 -3.53 -19.91
CA GLU A 348 2.39 -3.39 -20.78
C GLU A 348 3.52 -2.60 -20.09
N HIS A 349 3.18 -1.61 -19.25
CA HIS A 349 4.16 -0.83 -18.50
C HIS A 349 4.47 -1.38 -17.11
N THR A 350 3.51 -2.04 -16.45
CA THR A 350 3.64 -2.51 -15.07
C THR A 350 4.14 -3.95 -14.94
N ARG A 351 3.90 -4.81 -15.94
CA ARG A 351 4.40 -6.20 -15.98
C ARG A 351 5.81 -6.23 -16.53
N VAL A 352 6.76 -5.99 -15.63
CA VAL A 352 8.19 -5.99 -15.95
C VAL A 352 8.75 -7.41 -15.79
N GLY A 353 9.30 -7.95 -16.88
CA GLY A 353 10.04 -9.22 -16.87
C GLY A 353 11.26 -9.21 -15.94
N PRO A 354 11.77 -10.38 -15.53
CA PRO A 354 12.83 -10.47 -14.52
C PRO A 354 14.14 -9.80 -14.95
N ASP A 355 14.51 -9.90 -16.22
CA ASP A 355 15.68 -9.27 -16.84
C ASP A 355 15.62 -7.73 -16.77
N ILE A 356 14.51 -7.15 -17.22
CA ILE A 356 14.28 -5.70 -17.18
C ILE A 356 14.18 -5.22 -15.72
N ARG A 357 13.58 -6.05 -14.84
CA ARG A 357 13.47 -5.74 -13.40
C ARG A 357 14.86 -5.67 -12.75
N ILE A 358 15.76 -6.61 -13.05
CA ILE A 358 17.16 -6.58 -12.59
C ILE A 358 17.87 -5.32 -13.09
N GLN A 359 17.74 -4.99 -14.38
CA GLN A 359 18.35 -3.78 -14.94
C GLN A 359 17.87 -2.52 -14.24
N LYS A 360 16.55 -2.38 -14.03
CA LYS A 360 15.96 -1.23 -13.33
C LYS A 360 16.44 -1.14 -11.86
N LEU A 361 16.58 -2.27 -11.16
CA LEU A 361 17.13 -2.30 -9.79
C LEU A 361 18.60 -1.87 -9.75
N ASN A 362 19.42 -2.34 -10.69
CA ASN A 362 20.82 -1.92 -10.80
C ASN A 362 20.92 -0.42 -11.13
N ASN A 363 20.09 0.07 -12.06
CA ASN A 363 20.03 1.50 -12.39
C ASN A 363 19.61 2.36 -11.20
N PHE A 364 18.63 1.90 -10.42
CA PHE A 364 18.23 2.55 -9.18
C PHE A 364 19.40 2.63 -8.20
N CYS A 365 20.09 1.51 -7.95
CA CYS A 365 21.21 1.48 -7.01
C CYS A 365 22.38 2.37 -7.48
N ASN A 366 22.71 2.32 -8.77
CA ASN A 366 23.72 3.19 -9.36
C ASN A 366 23.36 4.67 -9.27
N ARG A 367 22.09 5.04 -9.48
CA ARG A 367 21.62 6.43 -9.29
C ARG A 367 21.69 6.84 -7.82
N LEU A 368 21.24 5.98 -6.91
CA LEU A 368 21.28 6.22 -5.47
C LEU A 368 22.71 6.46 -4.98
N LEU A 369 23.62 5.56 -5.33
CA LEU A 369 25.04 5.65 -4.96
C LEU A 369 25.81 6.63 -5.83
N GLY A 370 25.23 7.16 -6.90
CA GLY A 370 25.81 8.20 -7.75
C GLY A 370 25.63 9.61 -7.18
N GLU A 371 24.62 9.80 -6.33
CA GLU A 371 24.25 11.10 -5.77
C GLU A 371 25.21 11.51 -4.62
N GLN A 372 25.83 12.69 -4.74
CA GLN A 372 26.87 13.12 -3.79
C GLN A 372 26.31 13.31 -2.37
N ALA A 373 25.10 13.87 -2.24
CA ALA A 373 24.45 14.04 -0.95
C ALA A 373 24.13 12.71 -0.27
N VAL A 374 23.82 11.67 -1.05
CA VAL A 374 23.61 10.31 -0.53
C VAL A 374 24.92 9.72 -0.02
N ARG A 375 26.03 9.85 -0.78
CA ARG A 375 27.35 9.38 -0.32
C ARG A 375 27.77 10.05 0.97
N GLN A 376 27.63 11.38 1.05
CA GLN A 376 27.94 12.13 2.27
C GLN A 376 27.14 11.64 3.47
N ASP A 377 25.84 11.39 3.29
CA ASP A 377 25.00 10.83 4.35
C ASP A 377 25.46 9.41 4.72
N LEU A 378 25.77 8.53 3.77
CA LEU A 378 26.24 7.18 4.08
C LEU A 378 27.62 7.20 4.79
N ASP A 379 28.54 8.05 4.34
CA ASP A 379 29.88 8.21 4.90
C ASP A 379 29.84 8.80 6.33
N GLU A 380 28.96 9.77 6.60
CA GLU A 380 28.75 10.36 7.95
C GLU A 380 28.34 9.29 8.99
N TRP A 381 27.67 8.23 8.53
CA TRP A 381 27.25 7.09 9.35
C TRP A 381 28.15 5.86 9.17
N ASN A 382 29.24 5.97 8.41
CA ASN A 382 30.12 4.87 8.02
C ASN A 382 29.35 3.62 7.55
N LEU A 383 28.35 3.85 6.69
CA LEU A 383 27.53 2.83 6.07
C LEU A 383 27.97 2.61 4.65
N GLN A 384 28.09 1.35 4.24
CA GLN A 384 28.34 1.01 2.85
C GLN A 384 27.27 0.06 2.34
N LEU A 385 26.56 0.49 1.29
CA LEU A 385 25.58 -0.33 0.59
C LEU A 385 26.24 -0.97 -0.64
N SER A 386 26.01 -2.27 -0.84
CA SER A 386 26.40 -2.99 -2.04
C SER A 386 25.70 -2.41 -3.27
N ASN A 387 26.44 -2.29 -4.37
CA ASN A 387 25.88 -1.95 -5.68
C ASN A 387 25.48 -3.18 -6.50
N ARG A 388 25.60 -4.38 -5.93
CA ARG A 388 25.21 -5.65 -6.56
C ARG A 388 24.04 -6.27 -5.83
N LEU A 389 23.13 -6.84 -6.62
CA LEU A 389 22.06 -7.69 -6.09
C LEU A 389 22.66 -8.90 -5.36
N VAL A 390 21.99 -9.30 -4.28
CA VAL A 390 22.38 -10.47 -3.50
C VAL A 390 22.20 -11.72 -4.35
N GLU A 391 23.26 -12.50 -4.46
CA GLU A 391 23.26 -13.84 -5.04
C GLU A 391 23.31 -14.89 -3.94
N PHE A 392 22.54 -15.96 -4.10
CA PHE A 392 22.48 -17.06 -3.14
C PHE A 392 22.14 -18.37 -3.85
N ASN A 393 22.43 -19.50 -3.19
CA ASN A 393 22.10 -20.82 -3.71
C ASN A 393 20.69 -21.22 -3.29
N GLY A 394 19.82 -21.42 -4.27
CA GLY A 394 18.52 -22.06 -4.11
C GLY A 394 18.57 -23.55 -4.45
N ARG A 395 17.40 -24.18 -4.42
CA ARG A 395 17.21 -25.58 -4.83
C ARG A 395 15.95 -25.71 -5.70
N ILE A 396 16.08 -26.39 -6.84
CA ILE A 396 14.96 -26.84 -7.65
C ILE A 396 14.52 -28.18 -7.08
N LEU A 397 13.31 -28.22 -6.52
CA LEU A 397 12.76 -29.47 -5.98
C LEU A 397 12.46 -30.45 -7.12
N PRO A 398 12.58 -31.77 -6.88
CA PRO A 398 12.10 -32.77 -7.82
C PRO A 398 10.62 -32.56 -8.13
N GLN A 399 10.20 -32.93 -9.34
CA GLN A 399 8.79 -32.85 -9.71
C GLN A 399 8.01 -33.91 -8.94
N GLU A 400 6.84 -33.51 -8.45
CA GLU A 400 5.88 -34.44 -7.87
C GLU A 400 5.13 -35.18 -8.96
N LYS A 401 4.83 -36.45 -8.71
CA LYS A 401 4.02 -37.27 -9.61
C LYS A 401 2.55 -37.03 -9.34
N ILE A 402 1.81 -36.73 -10.38
CA ILE A 402 0.36 -36.58 -10.31
C ILE A 402 -0.26 -37.95 -10.46
N LEU A 403 -1.02 -38.35 -9.45
CA LEU A 403 -1.75 -39.61 -9.42
C LEU A 403 -3.20 -39.41 -9.90
N GLN A 404 -3.60 -40.20 -10.88
CA GLN A 404 -4.97 -40.34 -11.34
C GLN A 404 -5.48 -41.77 -11.09
N ALA A 405 -6.76 -42.04 -11.40
CA ALA A 405 -7.30 -43.37 -11.22
C ALA A 405 -6.57 -44.39 -12.10
N GLN A 406 -6.76 -45.68 -11.78
CA GLN A 406 -6.09 -46.79 -12.48
C GLN A 406 -4.56 -46.75 -12.34
N ASP A 407 -4.05 -46.18 -11.23
CA ASP A 407 -2.63 -46.01 -10.91
C ASP A 407 -1.81 -45.26 -11.97
N ILE A 408 -2.48 -44.45 -12.81
CA ILE A 408 -1.82 -43.61 -13.80
C ILE A 408 -1.05 -42.51 -13.08
N LYS A 409 0.26 -42.46 -13.31
CA LYS A 409 1.19 -41.47 -12.73
C LYS A 409 1.96 -40.78 -13.84
N TYR A 410 2.07 -39.46 -13.76
CA TYR A 410 2.87 -38.68 -14.70
C TYR A 410 3.45 -37.44 -14.02
N ASP A 411 4.51 -36.92 -14.61
CA ASP A 411 5.16 -35.69 -14.17
C ASP A 411 4.42 -34.47 -14.75
N ALA A 412 4.43 -33.36 -14.01
CA ALA A 412 3.84 -32.10 -14.46
C ALA A 412 4.62 -31.43 -15.61
N GLY A 413 5.81 -31.93 -15.94
CA GLY A 413 6.68 -31.36 -16.97
C GLY A 413 7.34 -30.05 -16.54
N ALA A 414 8.26 -29.54 -17.37
CA ALA A 414 9.08 -28.37 -17.03
C ALA A 414 8.24 -27.09 -16.80
N ASP A 415 7.14 -26.94 -17.54
CA ASP A 415 6.23 -25.79 -17.45
C ASP A 415 5.24 -25.89 -16.28
N THR A 416 5.31 -26.98 -15.50
CA THR A 416 4.36 -27.28 -14.42
C THR A 416 2.90 -27.25 -14.87
N ASP A 417 2.63 -27.69 -16.10
CA ASP A 417 1.29 -27.76 -16.71
C ASP A 417 0.95 -29.18 -17.10
N TRP A 418 -0.05 -29.75 -16.41
CA TRP A 418 -0.58 -31.09 -16.67
C TRP A 418 -1.99 -31.08 -17.24
N THR A 419 -2.48 -29.95 -17.74
CA THR A 419 -3.85 -29.80 -18.28
C THR A 419 -4.13 -30.77 -19.41
N ARG A 420 -3.12 -31.12 -20.21
CA ARG A 420 -3.24 -32.13 -21.26
C ARG A 420 -3.49 -33.52 -20.67
N ASN A 421 -2.67 -33.95 -19.72
CA ASN A 421 -2.79 -35.26 -19.08
C ASN A 421 -4.12 -35.39 -18.33
N LEU A 422 -4.55 -34.34 -17.62
CA LEU A 422 -5.83 -34.30 -16.93
C LEU A 422 -7.01 -34.61 -17.87
N ARG A 423 -7.03 -34.01 -19.08
CA ARG A 423 -8.10 -34.21 -20.08
C ARG A 423 -8.12 -35.61 -20.70
N SER A 424 -6.99 -36.32 -20.69
CA SER A 424 -6.83 -37.60 -21.39
C SER A 424 -6.96 -38.82 -20.47
N ASN A 425 -6.86 -38.62 -19.16
CA ASN A 425 -6.81 -39.68 -18.16
C ASN A 425 -8.02 -39.62 -17.21
N PRO A 426 -8.46 -40.76 -16.64
CA PRO A 426 -9.56 -40.81 -15.68
C PRO A 426 -9.31 -39.95 -14.44
N LEU A 427 -10.34 -39.27 -13.93
CA LEU A 427 -10.25 -38.58 -12.63
C LEU A 427 -9.93 -39.59 -11.52
N LEU A 428 -9.17 -39.17 -10.50
CA LEU A 428 -8.82 -40.03 -9.35
C LEU A 428 -10.07 -40.58 -8.63
N ILE A 429 -11.06 -39.72 -8.46
CA ILE A 429 -12.38 -40.06 -7.92
C ILE A 429 -13.40 -39.58 -8.93
N ILE A 430 -14.20 -40.51 -9.47
CA ILE A 430 -15.24 -40.23 -10.45
C ILE A 430 -16.58 -40.23 -9.71
N PRO A 431 -17.23 -39.07 -9.51
CA PRO A 431 -18.56 -39.04 -8.92
C PRO A 431 -19.59 -39.58 -9.92
N GLN A 432 -20.73 -40.04 -9.41
CA GLN A 432 -21.86 -40.44 -10.25
C GLN A 432 -22.80 -39.25 -10.47
N LEU A 433 -22.99 -38.84 -11.72
CA LEU A 433 -24.00 -37.86 -12.11
C LEU A 433 -25.20 -38.56 -12.74
N GLN A 434 -26.32 -38.63 -12.03
CA GLN A 434 -27.52 -39.29 -12.53
C GLN A 434 -28.47 -38.31 -13.23
N PHE A 435 -28.71 -37.15 -12.60
CA PHE A 435 -29.68 -36.16 -13.08
C PHE A 435 -29.11 -34.76 -12.97
N TRP A 436 -29.19 -34.02 -14.07
CA TRP A 436 -28.79 -32.62 -14.11
C TRP A 436 -29.59 -31.83 -15.14
N VAL A 437 -29.73 -30.54 -14.86
CA VAL A 437 -30.52 -29.60 -15.66
C VAL A 437 -29.66 -28.46 -16.13
N VAL A 438 -29.84 -28.08 -17.39
CA VAL A 438 -29.27 -26.87 -17.97
C VAL A 438 -30.37 -25.85 -18.18
N ILE A 439 -30.26 -24.71 -17.50
CA ILE A 439 -31.20 -23.60 -17.65
C ILE A 439 -30.58 -22.58 -18.59
N VAL A 440 -31.25 -22.31 -19.72
CA VAL A 440 -30.74 -21.43 -20.77
C VAL A 440 -31.81 -20.43 -21.22
N PRO A 441 -31.48 -19.14 -21.42
CA PRO A 441 -32.34 -18.18 -22.09
C PRO A 441 -32.72 -18.65 -23.50
N ASN A 442 -33.97 -18.41 -23.92
CA ASN A 442 -34.45 -18.76 -25.28
C ASN A 442 -33.46 -18.37 -26.39
N ARG A 443 -32.90 -17.16 -26.30
CA ARG A 443 -31.93 -16.61 -27.26
C ARG A 443 -30.63 -17.41 -27.41
N ALA A 444 -30.23 -18.18 -26.39
CA ALA A 444 -28.97 -18.91 -26.35
C ALA A 444 -29.16 -20.45 -26.46
N SER A 445 -30.38 -20.91 -26.74
CA SER A 445 -30.71 -22.34 -26.82
C SER A 445 -29.83 -23.12 -27.81
N ARG A 446 -29.54 -22.51 -28.96
CA ARG A 446 -28.67 -23.10 -29.99
C ARG A 446 -27.23 -23.27 -29.50
N ASP A 447 -26.66 -22.24 -28.87
CA ASP A 447 -25.28 -22.25 -28.37
C ASP A 447 -25.12 -23.22 -27.19
N ALA A 448 -26.14 -23.31 -26.32
CA ALA A 448 -26.16 -24.27 -25.23
C ALA A 448 -26.10 -25.72 -25.72
N GLY A 449 -26.74 -26.05 -26.84
CA GLY A 449 -26.63 -27.37 -27.46
C GLY A 449 -25.19 -27.75 -27.79
N GLY A 450 -24.44 -26.85 -28.43
CA GLY A 450 -23.02 -27.06 -28.76
C GLY A 450 -22.12 -27.14 -27.52
N PHE A 451 -22.39 -26.28 -26.52
CA PHE A 451 -21.68 -26.30 -25.24
C PHE A 451 -21.89 -27.62 -24.50
N ILE A 452 -23.13 -28.11 -24.36
CA ILE A 452 -23.46 -29.36 -23.67
C ILE A 452 -22.75 -30.55 -24.33
N GLN A 453 -22.77 -30.63 -25.66
CA GLN A 453 -22.07 -31.69 -26.38
C GLN A 453 -20.56 -31.66 -26.11
N THR A 454 -19.97 -30.47 -26.12
CA THR A 454 -18.54 -30.28 -25.83
C THR A 454 -18.21 -30.66 -24.39
N LEU A 455 -19.06 -30.28 -23.43
CA LEU A 455 -18.89 -30.59 -22.01
C LEU A 455 -18.94 -32.10 -21.76
N ILE A 456 -19.96 -32.80 -22.29
CA ILE A 456 -20.08 -34.26 -22.17
C ILE A 456 -18.87 -34.96 -22.80
N LYS A 457 -18.41 -34.49 -23.97
CA LYS A 457 -17.22 -35.04 -24.64
C LYS A 457 -15.96 -34.85 -23.80
N ALA A 458 -15.75 -33.65 -23.24
CA ALA A 458 -14.61 -33.37 -22.37
C ALA A 458 -14.64 -34.22 -21.10
N ALA A 459 -15.81 -34.36 -20.47
CA ALA A 459 -16.02 -35.21 -19.31
C ALA A 459 -15.71 -36.68 -19.61
N GLY A 460 -16.13 -37.19 -20.78
CA GLY A 460 -15.80 -38.53 -21.25
C GLY A 460 -14.29 -38.79 -21.40
N GLY A 461 -13.54 -37.78 -21.84
CA GLY A 461 -12.07 -37.81 -21.86
C GLY A 461 -11.46 -38.08 -20.48
N MET A 462 -12.09 -37.55 -19.43
CA MET A 462 -11.74 -37.74 -18.02
C MET A 462 -12.44 -38.94 -17.36
N ARG A 463 -13.13 -39.78 -18.16
CA ARG A 463 -13.99 -40.90 -17.72
C ARG A 463 -15.14 -40.52 -16.78
N PHE A 464 -15.48 -39.23 -16.70
CA PHE A 464 -16.66 -38.79 -16.00
C PHE A 464 -17.87 -38.90 -16.93
N ILE A 465 -18.72 -39.88 -16.65
CA ILE A 465 -19.92 -40.14 -17.45
C ILE A 465 -20.99 -39.13 -17.07
N MET A 466 -21.26 -38.18 -17.97
CA MET A 466 -22.36 -37.23 -17.84
C MET A 466 -23.52 -37.67 -18.75
N PRO A 467 -24.70 -38.01 -18.19
CA PRO A 467 -25.88 -38.31 -18.99
C PRO A 467 -26.37 -37.06 -19.74
N LYS A 468 -27.27 -37.21 -20.71
CA LYS A 468 -27.87 -36.06 -21.41
C LYS A 468 -28.70 -35.23 -20.39
N PRO A 469 -28.48 -33.90 -20.29
CA PRO A 469 -29.23 -33.08 -19.35
C PRO A 469 -30.67 -32.86 -19.81
N GLN A 470 -31.52 -32.52 -18.86
CA GLN A 470 -32.78 -31.85 -19.16
C GLN A 470 -32.50 -30.36 -19.43
N VAL A 471 -32.83 -29.86 -20.62
CA VAL A 471 -32.67 -28.44 -20.95
C VAL A 471 -33.98 -27.72 -20.66
N SER A 472 -33.94 -26.73 -19.77
CA SER A 472 -35.07 -25.88 -19.44
C SER A 472 -34.86 -24.49 -20.01
N LEU A 473 -35.82 -24.06 -20.83
CA LEU A 473 -35.80 -22.73 -21.43
C LEU A 473 -36.38 -21.71 -20.44
N LEU A 474 -35.67 -20.60 -20.27
CA LEU A 474 -35.96 -19.61 -19.22
C LEU A 474 -37.29 -18.89 -19.46
N GLY A 475 -38.31 -19.25 -18.66
CA GLY A 475 -39.21 -18.33 -17.96
C GLY A 475 -38.98 -18.53 -16.45
N LEU A 476 -38.58 -17.48 -15.72
CA LEU A 476 -37.96 -17.60 -14.37
C LEU A 476 -38.82 -18.34 -13.33
N GLU A 477 -40.15 -18.30 -13.45
CA GLU A 477 -41.07 -18.84 -12.44
C GLU A 477 -41.32 -20.35 -12.56
N SER A 478 -41.34 -20.90 -13.78
CA SER A 478 -41.66 -22.32 -13.99
C SER A 478 -40.45 -23.25 -13.75
N ALA A 479 -39.23 -22.77 -14.00
CA ALA A 479 -38.01 -23.57 -13.83
C ALA A 479 -37.70 -23.82 -12.35
N LEU A 480 -37.88 -22.82 -11.48
CA LEU A 480 -37.65 -22.93 -10.03
C LEU A 480 -38.70 -23.82 -9.34
N ALA A 481 -39.92 -23.88 -9.87
CA ALA A 481 -40.98 -24.75 -9.36
C ALA A 481 -40.74 -26.25 -9.65
N SER A 482 -39.83 -26.58 -10.58
CA SER A 482 -39.53 -27.96 -10.99
C SER A 482 -38.31 -28.59 -10.28
N LEU A 483 -37.69 -27.85 -9.35
CA LEU A 483 -36.47 -28.28 -8.66
C LEU A 483 -36.76 -29.44 -7.69
N LYS A 484 -36.00 -30.54 -7.84
CA LYS A 484 -36.04 -31.70 -6.94
C LYS A 484 -34.73 -31.80 -6.15
N ALA A 485 -34.79 -32.32 -4.93
CA ALA A 485 -33.61 -32.61 -4.14
C ALA A 485 -32.68 -33.61 -4.87
N GLY A 486 -31.36 -33.35 -4.85
CA GLY A 486 -30.35 -34.21 -5.49
C GLY A 486 -30.04 -33.91 -6.95
N TRP A 487 -30.66 -32.88 -7.55
CA TRP A 487 -30.39 -32.46 -8.93
C TRP A 487 -29.23 -31.47 -8.99
N VAL A 488 -28.34 -31.64 -9.98
CA VAL A 488 -27.27 -30.67 -10.25
C VAL A 488 -27.74 -29.67 -11.30
N PHE A 489 -27.55 -28.38 -11.04
CA PHE A 489 -28.01 -27.30 -11.92
C PHE A 489 -26.84 -26.55 -12.55
N MET A 490 -26.97 -26.26 -13.84
CA MET A 490 -26.09 -25.34 -14.55
C MET A 490 -26.93 -24.23 -15.18
N VAL A 491 -26.71 -22.99 -14.77
CA VAL A 491 -27.41 -21.83 -15.31
C VAL A 491 -26.48 -21.09 -16.27
N LEU A 492 -26.86 -21.03 -17.55
CA LEU A 492 -26.09 -20.34 -18.58
C LEU A 492 -26.68 -18.95 -18.80
N PHE A 493 -26.18 -17.94 -18.10
CA PHE A 493 -26.50 -16.55 -18.43
C PHE A 493 -25.71 -16.13 -19.67
N GLY A 494 -26.40 -15.50 -20.62
CA GLY A 494 -25.73 -14.84 -21.74
C GLY A 494 -24.82 -13.74 -21.19
N ASN A 495 -23.51 -14.05 -21.15
CA ASN A 495 -22.33 -13.23 -20.83
C ASN A 495 -21.75 -13.24 -19.40
N SER A 496 -22.11 -14.14 -18.48
CA SER A 496 -21.27 -14.41 -17.30
C SER A 496 -21.54 -15.78 -16.67
N LEU A 497 -20.49 -16.58 -16.51
CA LEU A 497 -20.53 -17.85 -15.79
C LEU A 497 -20.38 -17.57 -14.28
N SER A 498 -21.47 -17.69 -13.51
CA SER A 498 -21.42 -17.87 -12.06
C SER A 498 -21.92 -19.27 -11.72
N SER A 499 -21.04 -20.09 -11.13
CA SER A 499 -21.43 -21.39 -10.57
C SER A 499 -21.98 -21.16 -9.16
N CYS A 500 -23.28 -21.42 -8.96
CA CYS A 500 -23.86 -21.54 -7.62
C CYS A 500 -24.00 -23.02 -7.27
N SER A 501 -23.34 -23.47 -6.20
CA SER A 501 -23.64 -24.72 -5.51
C SER A 501 -24.69 -24.44 -4.42
N CYS A 502 -25.87 -25.05 -4.51
CA CYS A 502 -26.79 -25.09 -3.37
C CYS A 502 -26.39 -26.27 -2.47
N SER A 503 -26.19 -25.95 -1.19
CA SER A 503 -26.02 -26.87 -0.06
C SER A 503 -27.26 -27.67 0.27
#